data_AF-A0A5E4IEH5-F1
#
_entry.id   AF-A0A5E4IEH5-F1
#
_cell.length_a   1.000
_cell.length_b   1.000
_cell.length_c   1.000
_cell.angle_alpha   90.00
_cell.angle_beta   90.00
_cell.angle_gamma   90.00
#
_symmetry.space_group_name_H-M   'P 1'
#
loop_
_entity.id
_entity.type
_entity.pdbx_description
1 polymer ?
#
loop_
_entity_poly.entity_id
_entity_poly.type
_entity_poly.pdbx_seq_one_letter_code
_entity_poly.pdbx_strand_id
1 'polypeptide(L)' 'MIPFQKEANLIQSIPGISKINASAILAEIGTDMSQFPDEAHLSSWARVCPGNNESAGKKESGKPKREIPF' A
#
# COMPACT_ATOMS: atom_id res chain seq x y z
N MET A 1 17.38 -16.61 14.68
CA MET A 1 16.73 -16.40 13.37
C MET A 1 15.92 -15.12 13.48
N ILE A 2 16.11 -14.15 12.58
CA ILE A 2 15.27 -12.95 12.56
C ILE A 2 13.97 -13.35 11.85
N PRO A 3 12.79 -13.23 12.49
CA PRO A 3 11.53 -13.57 11.85
C PRO A 3 11.30 -12.70 10.61
N PHE A 4 10.70 -13.30 9.57
CA PHE A 4 10.28 -12.62 8.32
C PHE A 4 11.39 -11.91 7.54
N GLN A 5 12.63 -12.38 7.69
CA GLN A 5 13.81 -11.78 7.05
C GLN A 5 13.75 -11.83 5.52
N LYS A 6 13.10 -12.85 4.93
CA LYS A 6 12.95 -12.97 3.48
C LYS A 6 12.01 -11.87 2.96
N GLU A 7 10.89 -11.65 3.63
CA GLU A 7 9.90 -10.63 3.30
C GLU A 7 10.48 -9.21 3.47
N ALA A 8 11.21 -8.97 4.56
CA ALA A 8 11.90 -7.70 4.78
C ALA A 8 12.96 -7.41 3.70
N ASN A 9 13.65 -8.43 3.19
CA ASN A 9 14.61 -8.28 2.11
C ASN A 9 13.93 -7.94 0.76
N LEU A 10 12.74 -8.47 0.50
CA LEU A 10 11.96 -8.12 -0.68
C LEU A 10 11.52 -6.65 -0.65
N ILE A 11 11.06 -6.16 0.51
CA ILE A 11 10.68 -4.75 0.65
C ILE A 11 11.91 -3.83 0.49
N GLN A 12 13.07 -4.26 1.00
CA GLN A 12 14.33 -3.51 0.85
C GLN A 12 14.90 -3.50 -0.56
N SER A 13 14.41 -4.32 -1.50
CA SER A 13 14.82 -4.20 -2.89
C SER A 13 14.27 -2.94 -3.56
N ILE A 14 13.31 -2.26 -2.93
CA ILE A 14 12.81 -0.97 -3.39
C ILE A 14 13.81 0.13 -2.98
N PRO A 15 14.37 0.88 -3.94
CA PRO A 15 15.35 1.91 -3.65
C PRO A 15 14.77 3.01 -2.75
N GLY A 16 15.52 3.42 -1.73
CA GLY A 16 15.08 4.42 -0.75
C GLY A 16 14.36 3.86 0.48
N ILE A 17 14.10 2.55 0.54
CA ILE A 17 13.54 1.91 1.74
C ILE A 17 14.67 1.43 2.67
N SER A 18 14.72 1.99 3.87
CA SER A 18 15.63 1.55 4.93
C SER A 18 15.12 0.28 5.63
N LYS A 19 16.00 -0.40 6.38
CA LYS A 19 15.62 -1.59 7.16
C LYS A 19 14.47 -1.33 8.13
N ILE A 20 14.48 -0.16 8.79
CA ILE A 20 13.42 0.23 9.75
C ILE A 20 12.10 0.42 9.01
N ASN A 21 12.13 1.09 7.86
CA ASN A 21 10.92 1.32 7.06
C ASN A 21 10.37 0.02 6.50
N ALA A 22 11.24 -0.92 6.08
CA ALA A 22 10.83 -2.24 5.63
C ALA A 22 10.12 -3.03 6.74
N SER A 23 10.63 -2.99 7.97
CA SER A 23 9.99 -3.62 9.12
C SER A 23 8.64 -2.95 9.45
N ALA A 24 8.57 -1.62 9.38
CA ALA A 24 7.33 -0.89 9.61
C ALA A 24 6.26 -1.25 8.57
N ILE A 25 6.62 -1.26 7.28
CA ILE A 25 5.72 -1.68 6.20
C ILE A 25 5.24 -3.11 6.46
N LEU A 26 6.14 -4.05 6.74
CA LEU A 26 5.79 -5.45 6.98
C LEU A 26 4.87 -5.64 8.20
N ALA A 27 5.03 -4.82 9.24
CA ALA A 27 4.15 -4.82 10.40
C ALA A 27 2.74 -4.30 10.08
N GLU A 28 2.62 -3.39 9.12
CA GLU A 28 1.34 -2.80 8.68
C GLU A 28 0.60 -3.70 7.69
N ILE A 29 1.30 -4.25 6.68
CA ILE A 29 0.69 -5.10 5.64
C ILE A 29 0.58 -6.57 6.03
N GLY A 30 1.33 -6.99 7.05
CA GLY A 30 1.49 -8.39 7.43
C GLY A 30 2.33 -9.21 6.43
N THR A 31 2.46 -10.50 6.69
CA THR A 31 3.20 -11.44 5.81
C THR A 31 2.27 -12.24 4.90
N ASP A 32 0.97 -12.21 5.17
CA ASP A 32 -0.04 -12.89 4.38
C ASP A 32 -0.57 -11.98 3.27
N MET A 33 0.01 -12.12 2.08
CA MET A 33 -0.45 -11.37 0.91
C MET A 33 -1.78 -11.88 0.36
N SER A 34 -2.33 -13.00 0.82
CA SER A 34 -3.65 -13.48 0.37
C SER A 34 -4.81 -12.57 0.80
N GLN A 35 -4.57 -11.71 1.80
CA GLN A 35 -5.50 -10.66 2.22
C GLN A 35 -5.71 -9.60 1.13
N PHE A 36 -4.77 -9.47 0.18
CA PHE A 36 -4.85 -8.58 -0.96
C PHE A 36 -4.99 -9.41 -2.24
N PRO A 37 -6.14 -9.36 -2.93
CA PRO A 37 -6.33 -10.12 -4.17
C PRO A 37 -5.34 -9.76 -5.28
N ASP A 38 -4.85 -8.51 -5.28
CA ASP A 38 -3.93 -7.97 -6.29
C ASP A 38 -3.15 -6.76 -5.73
N GLU A 39 -2.05 -6.39 -6.36
CA GLU A 39 -1.23 -5.22 -6.02
C GLU A 39 -2.05 -3.92 -5.95
N ALA A 40 -3.06 -3.74 -6.81
CA ALA A 40 -3.93 -2.56 -6.80
C ALA A 40 -4.75 -2.44 -5.49
N HIS A 41 -5.12 -3.58 -4.89
CA HIS A 41 -5.85 -3.59 -3.62
C HIS A 41 -4.94 -3.15 -2.47
N LEU A 42 -3.68 -3.63 -2.46
CA LEU A 42 -2.68 -3.22 -1.49
C LEU A 42 -2.38 -1.72 -1.61
N SER A 43 -2.14 -1.21 -2.82
CA SER A 43 -1.88 0.21 -3.05
C SER A 43 -3.08 1.09 -2.68
N SER A 44 -4.31 0.63 -2.92
CA SER A 44 -5.53 1.33 -2.53
C SER A 44 -5.68 1.38 -1.00
N TRP A 45 -5.44 0.26 -0.34
CA TRP A 45 -5.46 0.15 1.13
C TRP A 45 -4.42 1.07 1.77
N ALA A 46 -3.18 1.05 1.27
CA ALA A 46 -2.09 1.88 1.78
C ALA A 46 -2.24 3.36 1.41
N ARG A 47 -3.32 3.74 0.70
CA ARG A 47 -3.60 5.11 0.21
C ARG A 47 -2.48 5.68 -0.67
N VAL A 48 -1.64 4.81 -1.24
CA VAL A 48 -0.53 5.18 -2.12
C VAL A 48 -0.96 5.19 -3.58
N CYS A 49 -2.15 4.67 -3.92
CA CYS A 49 -2.73 4.83 -5.24
C CYS A 49 -2.89 6.33 -5.57
N PRO A 50 -2.10 6.91 -6.50
CA PRO A 50 -2.54 8.11 -7.16
C PRO A 50 -3.82 7.72 -7.91
N GLY A 51 -4.88 8.53 -7.85
CA GLY A 51 -6.08 8.25 -8.63
C GLY A 51 -5.69 8.05 -10.10
N ASN A 52 -5.82 6.82 -10.60
CA ASN A 52 -5.58 6.43 -11.99
C ASN A 52 -6.67 7.03 -12.90
N ASN A 53 -6.78 8.35 -12.95
CA ASN A 53 -7.71 9.02 -13.87
C ASN A 53 -7.09 10.27 -14.48
N GLU A 54 -5.83 10.16 -14.91
CA GLU A 54 -5.28 11.08 -15.90
C GLU A 54 -5.58 10.53 -17.31
N SER A 55 -6.87 10.51 -17.68
CA SER A 55 -7.22 10.59 -19.09
C SER A 55 -7.48 12.07 -19.41
N ALA A 56 -6.57 12.67 -20.18
CA ALA A 56 -6.79 13.95 -20.84
C ALA A 56 -7.18 15.15 -19.95
N GLY A 57 -6.45 15.38 -18.85
CA GLY A 57 -6.46 16.69 -18.15
C GLY A 57 -7.76 17.08 -17.44
N LYS A 58 -8.69 16.14 -17.20
CA LYS A 58 -9.89 16.40 -16.39
C LYS A 58 -9.80 15.72 -15.03
N LYS A 59 -9.82 16.55 -13.98
CA LYS A 59 -9.98 16.12 -12.59
C LYS A 59 -11.42 15.69 -12.37
N GLU A 60 -11.70 14.38 -12.45
CA GLU A 60 -12.96 13.85 -11.93
C GLU A 60 -12.87 13.87 -10.39
N SER A 61 -13.65 14.77 -9.77
CA SER A 61 -13.72 14.90 -8.32
C SER A 61 -14.05 13.54 -7.66
N GLY A 62 -13.11 12.99 -6.90
CA GLY A 62 -13.39 11.84 -6.04
C GLY A 62 -14.57 12.19 -5.13
N LYS A 63 -15.64 11.39 -5.19
CA LYS A 63 -16.80 11.54 -4.30
C LYS A 63 -16.29 11.42 -2.86
N PRO A 64 -16.43 12.44 -1.99
CA PRO A 64 -16.16 12.24 -0.58
C PRO A 64 -17.08 11.14 -0.07
N LYS A 65 -16.51 10.21 0.70
CA LYS A 65 -17.28 9.16 1.37
C LYS A 65 -18.26 9.87 2.31
N ARG A 66 -19.56 9.75 2.02
CA ARG A 66 -20.63 10.19 2.92
C ARG A 66 -20.43 9.47 4.25
N GLU A 67 -20.07 10.24 5.26
CA GLU A 67 -20.22 9.90 6.66
C GLU A 67 -21.68 9.47 6.90
N ILE A 68 -21.84 8.27 7.46
CA ILE A 68 -23.11 7.79 8.01
C ILE A 68 -23.32 8.56 9.33
N PRO A 69 -24.41 9.31 9.52
CA PRO A 69 -24.71 9.89 10.82
C PRO A 69 -25.06 8.78 11.81
N PHE A 70 -24.56 8.95 13.04
CA PHE A 70 -24.89 8.13 14.20
C PHE A 70 -26.40 8.09 14.47
#